data_AF-A0A3P7JKM2-F1
#
_entry.id   AF-A0A3P7JKM2-F1
#
_cell.length_a   1.000
_cell.length_b   1.000
_cell.length_c   1.000
_cell.angle_alpha   90.00
_cell.angle_beta   90.00
_cell.angle_gamma   90.00
#
_symmetry.space_group_name_H-M   'P 1'
#
loop_
_entity.id
_entity.type
_entity.pdbx_description
1 polymer ?
#
loop_
_entity_poly.entity_id
_entity_poly.type
_entity_poly.pdbx_seq_one_letter_code
_entity_poly.pdbx_strand_id
1 'polypeptide(L)'
;MKPDIKDRDYMYRLIIGQLFYDGHQQLALSLAQAIGCAAQPPPPSDKLFRLVSIAKQFVDDPESKEKQALQFDVLSAGLDLEFDADVIPTSAEPCNYETIYLTSHKSACRTAAFNNDGTLVATGSADCSIKILDVERMIAREVRGEVSENGPDANHPVIRTLYDHLDVG
;
A
#
# COMPACT_ATOMS: atom_id res chain seq x y z
N MET A 1 -30.80 5.98 7.67
CA MET A 1 -30.16 4.65 7.58
C MET A 1 -30.42 3.95 8.92
N LYS A 2 -31.04 2.77 8.93
CA LYS A 2 -31.20 2.03 10.21
C LYS A 2 -29.85 1.41 10.53
N PRO A 3 -29.27 1.65 11.73
CA PRO A 3 -27.98 1.07 12.08
C PRO A 3 -28.11 -0.45 12.06
N ASP A 4 -27.25 -1.11 11.29
CA ASP A 4 -27.16 -2.57 11.22
C ASP A 4 -26.43 -3.08 12.48
N ILE A 5 -26.65 -4.35 12.83
CA ILE A 5 -25.93 -5.03 13.93
C ILE A 5 -24.41 -4.94 13.69
N LYS A 6 -23.99 -5.01 12.42
CA LYS A 6 -22.59 -4.85 12.00
C LYS A 6 -22.02 -3.47 12.31
N ASP A 7 -22.82 -2.42 12.18
CA ASP A 7 -22.38 -1.04 12.47
C ASP A 7 -22.08 -0.88 13.96
N ARG A 8 -22.90 -1.51 14.82
CA ARG A 8 -22.69 -1.49 16.27
C ARG A 8 -21.47 -2.32 16.68
N ASP A 9 -21.28 -3.48 16.09
CA ASP A 9 -20.09 -4.31 16.33
C ASP A 9 -18.81 -3.53 15.97
N TYR A 10 -18.79 -2.89 14.80
CA TYR A 10 -17.70 -2.05 14.36
C TYR A 10 -17.45 -0.87 15.33
N MET A 11 -18.50 -0.20 15.79
CA MET A 11 -18.39 0.87 16.80
C MET A 11 -17.75 0.36 18.11
N TYR A 12 -18.16 -0.81 18.61
CA TYR A 12 -17.58 -1.38 19.82
C TYR A 12 -16.11 -1.75 19.63
N ARG A 13 -15.74 -2.26 18.45
CA ARG A 13 -14.33 -2.51 18.12
C ARG A 13 -13.50 -1.22 18.17
N LEU A 14 -14.01 -0.11 17.63
CA LEU A 14 -13.34 1.20 17.70
C LEU A 14 -13.16 1.69 19.15
N ILE A 15 -14.17 1.52 20.01
CA ILE A 15 -14.10 1.90 21.43
C ILE A 15 -13.05 1.07 22.17
N ILE A 16 -13.07 -0.25 21.98
CA ILE A 16 -12.11 -1.16 22.63
C ILE A 16 -10.69 -0.87 22.15
N GLY A 17 -10.49 -0.64 20.84
CA GLY A 17 -9.21 -0.28 20.26
C GLY A 17 -8.65 1.03 20.82
N GLN A 18 -9.50 2.04 21.00
CA GLN A 18 -9.10 3.32 21.63
C GLN A 18 -8.68 3.12 23.09
N LEU A 19 -9.42 2.33 23.87
CA LEU A 19 -9.03 2.04 25.26
C LEU A 19 -7.69 1.32 25.33
N PHE A 20 -7.40 0.40 24.41
CA PHE A 20 -6.08 -0.21 24.33
C PHE A 20 -4.99 0.80 23.96
N TYR A 21 -5.27 1.71 23.02
CA TYR A 21 -4.34 2.77 22.58
C TYR A 21 -3.99 3.72 23.74
N ASP A 22 -4.99 4.11 24.52
CA ASP A 22 -4.83 5.02 25.66
C ASP A 22 -4.19 4.34 26.88
N GLY A 23 -3.87 3.04 26.80
CA GLY A 23 -3.24 2.26 27.87
C GLY A 23 -4.22 1.67 28.90
N HIS A 24 -5.53 1.77 28.68
CA HIS A 24 -6.58 1.25 29.54
C HIS A 24 -6.87 -0.25 29.33
N GLN A 25 -5.82 -1.09 29.34
CA GLN A 25 -5.87 -2.51 28.99
C GLN A 25 -6.95 -3.31 29.74
N GLN A 26 -7.09 -3.12 31.06
CA GLN A 26 -8.04 -3.87 31.88
C GLN A 26 -9.50 -3.53 31.55
N LEU A 27 -9.78 -2.26 31.25
CA LEU A 27 -11.12 -1.81 30.84
C LEU A 27 -11.46 -2.34 29.45
N ALA A 28 -10.51 -2.28 28.52
CA ALA A 28 -10.67 -2.80 27.16
C ALA A 28 -10.98 -4.31 27.17
N LEU A 29 -10.23 -5.11 27.95
CA LEU A 29 -10.45 -6.56 28.08
C LEU A 29 -11.81 -6.88 28.70
N SER A 30 -12.19 -6.17 29.76
CA SER A 30 -13.47 -6.37 30.43
C SER A 30 -14.65 -6.06 29.50
N LEU A 31 -14.55 -4.98 28.72
CA LEU A 31 -15.55 -4.61 27.71
C LEU A 31 -15.62 -5.64 26.57
N ALA A 32 -14.46 -6.10 26.07
CA ALA A 32 -14.40 -7.13 25.04
C ALA A 32 -15.05 -8.45 25.48
N GLN A 33 -14.88 -8.84 26.76
CA GLN A 33 -15.54 -10.01 27.32
C GLN A 33 -17.05 -9.84 27.43
N ALA A 34 -17.50 -8.69 27.93
CA ALA A 34 -18.92 -8.41 28.11
C ALA A 34 -19.71 -8.39 26.80
N ILE A 35 -19.07 -7.98 25.70
CA ILE A 35 -19.70 -7.84 24.38
C ILE A 35 -19.51 -9.10 23.51
N GLY A 36 -18.66 -10.04 23.92
CA GLY A 36 -18.38 -11.26 23.16
C GLY A 36 -17.28 -11.11 22.09
N CYS A 37 -16.53 -10.01 22.12
CA CYS A 37 -15.39 -9.76 21.22
C CYS A 37 -14.05 -10.28 21.78
N ALA A 38 -14.02 -10.85 22.99
CA ALA A 38 -12.77 -11.26 23.66
C ALA A 38 -11.97 -12.36 22.93
N ALA A 39 -12.59 -13.14 22.04
CA ALA A 39 -11.88 -14.15 21.26
C ALA A 39 -10.92 -13.52 20.23
N GLN A 40 -11.24 -12.31 19.75
CA GLN A 40 -10.48 -11.55 18.76
C GLN A 40 -10.56 -10.06 19.12
N PRO A 41 -9.89 -9.63 20.22
CA PRO A 41 -9.90 -8.24 20.62
C PRO A 41 -9.24 -7.39 19.54
N PRO A 42 -9.79 -6.21 19.22
CA PRO A 42 -9.18 -5.31 18.25
C PRO A 42 -7.82 -4.82 18.77
N PRO A 43 -6.88 -4.52 17.87
CA PRO A 43 -5.60 -3.93 18.24
C PRO A 43 -5.78 -2.53 18.85
N PRO A 44 -4.78 -2.01 19.60
CA PRO A 44 -4.73 -0.60 19.97
C PRO A 44 -4.83 0.31 18.73
N SER A 45 -5.76 1.27 18.71
CA SER A 45 -5.97 2.21 17.58
C SER A 45 -6.61 3.52 18.04
N ASP A 46 -6.18 4.65 17.48
CA ASP A 46 -6.73 5.99 17.74
C ASP A 46 -7.86 6.41 16.77
N LYS A 47 -8.26 5.50 15.88
CA LYS A 47 -9.19 5.76 14.76
C LYS A 47 -10.52 6.35 15.23
N LEU A 48 -10.99 5.95 16.41
CA LEU A 48 -12.19 6.53 17.03
C LEU A 48 -11.99 8.02 17.31
N PHE A 49 -10.88 8.39 17.94
CA PHE A 49 -10.56 9.78 18.24
C PHE A 49 -10.49 10.64 16.98
N ARG A 50 -9.86 10.14 15.90
CA ARG A 50 -9.82 10.83 14.60
C ARG A 50 -11.22 11.04 14.00
N LEU A 51 -12.02 9.98 13.93
CA LEU A 51 -13.39 10.07 13.41
C LEU A 51 -14.26 11.04 14.20
N VAL A 52 -14.19 10.99 15.54
CA VAL A 52 -14.94 11.89 16.42
C VAL A 52 -14.45 13.33 16.27
N SER A 53 -13.15 13.55 16.14
CA SER A 53 -12.57 14.89 15.93
C SER A 53 -13.08 15.54 14.64
N ILE A 54 -13.14 14.76 13.55
CA ILE A 54 -13.70 15.21 12.26
C ILE A 54 -15.19 15.50 12.41
N ALA A 55 -15.95 14.58 13.00
CA ALA A 55 -17.38 14.76 13.19
C ALA A 55 -17.69 16.01 14.04
N LYS A 56 -16.88 16.26 15.07
CA LYS A 56 -17.00 17.46 15.91
C LYS A 56 -16.75 18.73 15.12
N GLN A 57 -15.69 18.79 14.30
CA GLN A 57 -15.43 19.94 13.43
C GLN A 57 -16.58 20.21 12.46
N PHE A 58 -17.17 19.17 11.88
CA PHE A 58 -18.32 19.31 10.98
C PHE A 58 -19.57 19.85 11.69
N VAL A 59 -19.78 19.47 12.95
CA VAL A 59 -20.90 19.99 13.78
C VAL A 59 -20.66 21.45 14.18
N ASP A 60 -19.43 21.79 14.54
CA ASP A 60 -19.06 23.14 15.00
C ASP A 60 -19.03 24.16 13.84
N ASP A 61 -18.67 23.75 12.63
CA ASP A 61 -18.65 24.60 11.42
C ASP A 61 -19.17 23.85 10.16
N PRO A 62 -20.49 23.87 9.93
CA PRO A 62 -21.13 23.14 8.82
C PRO A 62 -20.92 23.79 7.44
N GLU A 63 -20.33 24.99 7.34
CA GLU A 63 -20.05 25.68 6.07
C GLU A 63 -18.66 25.34 5.51
N SER A 64 -17.81 24.65 6.29
CA SER A 64 -16.47 24.14 5.92
C SER A 64 -16.41 23.11 4.77
N LYS A 65 -17.55 22.80 4.14
CA LYS A 65 -17.76 21.62 3.27
C LYS A 65 -16.78 21.46 2.11
N GLU A 66 -16.20 22.56 1.62
CA GLU A 66 -15.31 22.51 0.45
C GLU A 66 -13.85 22.12 0.77
N LYS A 67 -13.41 22.14 2.03
CA LYS A 67 -11.99 21.85 2.37
C LYS A 67 -11.72 20.41 2.83
N GLN A 68 -12.73 19.66 3.26
CA GLN A 68 -12.53 18.38 3.98
C GLN A 68 -12.88 17.11 3.19
N ALA A 69 -13.71 17.21 2.13
CA ALA A 69 -14.00 16.04 1.29
C ALA A 69 -12.75 15.51 0.53
N LEU A 70 -11.69 16.32 0.44
CA LEU A 70 -10.38 15.97 -0.13
C LEU A 70 -9.38 15.45 0.92
N GLN A 71 -9.72 15.47 2.21
CA GLN A 71 -8.83 15.03 3.29
C GLN A 71 -9.07 13.56 3.70
N PHE A 72 -9.78 12.79 2.87
CA PHE A 72 -9.80 11.33 3.00
C PHE A 72 -8.72 10.65 2.15
N ASP A 73 -8.14 11.37 1.18
CA ASP A 73 -7.19 10.82 0.19
C ASP A 73 -5.77 11.41 0.29
N VAL A 74 -5.53 12.34 1.24
CA VAL A 74 -4.20 12.95 1.44
C VAL A 74 -3.91 13.13 2.93
N LEU A 75 -4.06 12.07 3.72
CA LEU A 75 -3.17 11.89 4.86
C LEU A 75 -1.83 11.42 4.30
N SER A 76 -1.03 12.43 3.93
CA SER A 76 0.42 12.39 3.85
C SER A 76 1.02 11.59 2.69
N ALA A 77 1.66 12.31 1.76
CA ALA A 77 2.86 11.80 1.08
C ALA A 77 4.04 11.65 2.08
N GLY A 78 3.78 11.10 3.25
CA GLY A 78 4.68 10.92 4.37
C GLY A 78 4.25 9.68 5.14
N LEU A 79 5.21 9.03 5.77
CA LEU A 79 4.97 7.79 6.51
C LEU A 79 3.94 8.02 7.61
N ASP A 80 2.77 7.40 7.47
CA ASP A 80 1.85 7.22 8.57
C ASP A 80 2.49 6.23 9.56
N LEU A 81 2.82 6.71 10.76
CA LEU A 81 3.40 5.89 11.83
C LEU A 81 2.31 5.23 12.69
N GLU A 82 1.04 5.52 12.43
CA GLU A 82 -0.09 4.96 13.14
C GLU A 82 -0.52 3.66 12.47
N PHE A 83 0.03 2.55 12.97
CA PHE A 83 -0.28 1.22 12.48
C PHE A 83 -1.73 0.83 12.79
N ASP A 84 -2.59 0.82 11.77
CA ASP A 84 -3.94 0.23 11.85
C ASP A 84 -3.83 -1.27 11.58
N ALA A 85 -3.81 -2.09 12.64
CA ALA A 85 -3.64 -3.54 12.53
C ALA A 85 -4.84 -4.27 11.90
N ASP A 86 -5.96 -3.56 11.67
CA ASP A 86 -7.11 -4.09 10.94
C ASP A 86 -7.00 -3.83 9.42
N VAL A 87 -5.89 -3.27 8.92
CA VAL A 87 -5.63 -3.15 7.47
C VAL A 87 -5.42 -4.54 6.88
N ILE A 88 -6.41 -5.00 6.14
CA ILE A 88 -6.29 -6.21 5.33
C ILE A 88 -5.31 -5.89 4.18
N PRO A 89 -4.16 -6.58 4.10
CA PRO A 89 -3.25 -6.38 2.98
C PRO A 89 -3.99 -6.72 1.68
N THR A 90 -4.01 -5.77 0.75
CA THR A 90 -4.60 -5.97 -0.58
C THR A 90 -3.66 -6.74 -1.50
N SER A 91 -2.38 -6.82 -1.15
CA SER A 91 -1.39 -7.66 -1.84
C SER A 91 -1.62 -9.14 -1.52
N ALA A 92 -1.41 -9.99 -2.53
CA ALA A 92 -1.37 -11.43 -2.31
C ALA A 92 -0.27 -11.82 -1.30
N GLU A 93 -0.41 -13.00 -0.70
CA GLU A 93 0.63 -13.53 0.19
C GLU A 93 1.98 -13.64 -0.55
N PRO A 94 3.12 -13.34 0.10
CA PRO A 94 4.42 -13.33 -0.56
C PRO A 94 4.79 -14.65 -1.26
N CYS A 95 4.32 -15.79 -0.74
CA CYS A 95 4.53 -17.12 -1.31
C CYS A 95 3.78 -17.36 -2.63
N ASN A 96 2.83 -16.50 -2.98
CA ASN A 96 2.06 -16.58 -4.22
C ASN A 96 2.72 -15.79 -5.37
N TYR A 97 3.81 -15.07 -5.12
CA TYR A 97 4.55 -14.38 -6.19
C TYR A 97 5.52 -15.34 -6.88
N GLU A 98 5.53 -15.27 -8.21
CA GLU A 98 6.47 -15.99 -9.08
C GLU A 98 7.46 -15.02 -9.74
N THR A 99 8.68 -15.48 -9.99
CA THR A 99 9.68 -14.69 -10.72
C THR A 99 9.48 -14.85 -12.23
N ILE A 100 8.81 -13.89 -12.84
CA ILE A 100 8.45 -13.94 -14.28
C ILE A 100 9.62 -13.56 -15.22
N TYR A 101 10.58 -12.77 -14.75
CA TYR A 101 11.71 -12.32 -15.57
C TYR A 101 12.89 -11.89 -14.69
N LEU A 102 14.11 -12.19 -15.15
CA LEU A 102 15.35 -11.80 -14.50
C LEU A 102 16.23 -11.02 -15.49
N THR A 103 16.78 -9.90 -15.04
CA THR A 103 17.84 -9.16 -15.74
C THR A 103 18.89 -8.70 -14.76
N SER A 104 20.07 -8.37 -15.26
CA SER A 104 21.23 -8.04 -14.44
C SER A 104 21.72 -6.63 -14.72
N HIS A 105 22.05 -5.93 -13.65
CA HIS A 105 22.94 -4.76 -13.68
C HIS A 105 24.36 -5.20 -13.37
N LYS A 106 25.36 -4.37 -13.70
CA LYS A 106 26.78 -4.62 -13.38
C LYS A 106 27.12 -4.35 -11.91
N SER A 107 26.21 -3.70 -11.18
CA SER A 107 26.31 -3.40 -9.76
C SER A 107 24.93 -3.45 -9.10
N ALA A 108 24.86 -3.21 -7.79
CA ALA A 108 23.64 -3.30 -7.00
C ALA A 108 22.50 -2.42 -7.54
N CYS A 109 21.34 -3.03 -7.80
CA CYS A 109 20.10 -2.32 -8.05
C CYS A 109 19.62 -1.69 -6.73
N ARG A 110 19.34 -0.38 -6.74
CA ARG A 110 19.01 0.40 -5.54
C ARG A 110 17.58 0.93 -5.54
N THR A 111 16.95 0.98 -6.71
CA THR A 111 15.60 1.53 -6.85
C THR A 111 14.87 0.84 -8.00
N ALA A 112 13.57 0.72 -7.85
CA ALA A 112 12.65 0.33 -8.91
C ALA A 112 11.36 1.15 -8.78
N ALA A 113 10.77 1.53 -9.91
CA ALA A 113 9.49 2.25 -9.95
C ALA A 113 8.68 1.85 -11.18
N PHE A 114 7.38 1.64 -10.99
CA PHE A 114 6.43 1.53 -12.09
C PHE A 114 6.00 2.92 -12.57
N ASN A 115 5.61 3.02 -13.84
CA ASN A 115 4.84 4.16 -14.30
C ASN A 115 3.37 4.07 -13.82
N ASN A 116 2.60 5.14 -14.06
CA ASN A 116 1.26 5.29 -13.47
C ASN A 116 0.23 4.22 -13.91
N ASP A 117 0.40 3.65 -15.10
CA ASP A 117 -0.47 2.60 -15.63
C ASP A 117 0.09 1.18 -15.42
N GLY A 118 1.29 1.05 -14.85
CA GLY A 118 1.94 -0.23 -14.58
C GLY A 118 2.50 -0.95 -15.82
N THR A 119 2.50 -0.32 -17.00
CA THR A 119 2.99 -0.93 -18.24
C THR A 119 4.51 -0.96 -18.35
N LEU A 120 5.21 -0.09 -17.62
CA LEU A 120 6.67 0.01 -17.61
C LEU A 120 7.21 -0.05 -16.18
N VAL A 121 8.40 -0.65 -16.04
CA VAL A 121 9.20 -0.54 -14.82
C VAL A 121 10.57 0.06 -15.15
N ALA A 122 11.04 0.96 -14.30
CA ALA A 122 12.37 1.52 -14.34
C ALA A 122 13.19 1.00 -13.15
N THR A 123 14.38 0.48 -13.39
CA THR A 123 15.32 0.07 -12.32
C THR A 123 16.60 0.88 -12.40
N GLY A 124 17.08 1.39 -11.27
CA GLY A 124 18.30 2.19 -11.16
C GLY A 124 19.37 1.48 -10.34
N SER A 125 20.60 1.46 -10.85
CA SER A 125 21.73 0.74 -10.25
C SER A 125 22.92 1.65 -9.93
N ALA A 126 23.76 1.19 -9.00
CA ALA A 126 25.06 1.77 -8.70
C ALA A 126 26.07 1.65 -9.86
N ASP A 127 25.75 0.97 -10.95
CA ASP A 127 26.54 0.95 -12.18
C ASP A 127 26.28 2.16 -13.10
N CYS A 128 25.60 3.19 -12.58
CA CYS A 128 25.22 4.40 -13.31
C CYS A 128 24.31 4.13 -14.52
N SER A 129 23.55 3.03 -14.49
CA SER A 129 22.55 2.72 -15.50
C SER A 129 21.13 2.69 -14.94
N ILE A 130 20.19 3.06 -15.82
CA ILE A 130 18.75 2.88 -15.63
C ILE A 130 18.27 1.93 -16.73
N LYS A 131 17.60 0.83 -16.36
CA LYS A 131 16.91 -0.02 -17.33
C LYS A 131 15.43 0.33 -17.33
N ILE A 132 14.85 0.45 -18.52
CA ILE A 132 13.41 0.56 -18.73
C ILE A 132 12.94 -0.79 -19.30
N LEU A 133 11.98 -1.41 -18.62
CA LEU A 133 11.42 -2.69 -19.02
C LEU A 133 9.92 -2.56 -19.29
N ASP A 134 9.46 -3.35 -20.25
CA ASP A 134 8.07 -3.47 -20.66
C ASP A 134 7.44 -4.72 -20.00
N VAL A 135 6.38 -4.50 -19.22
CA VAL A 135 5.75 -5.53 -18.38
C VAL A 135 5.05 -6.59 -19.22
N GLU A 136 4.40 -6.21 -20.32
CA GLU A 136 3.75 -7.18 -21.21
C GLU A 136 4.77 -8.10 -21.86
N ARG A 137 5.94 -7.56 -22.26
CA ARG A 137 7.02 -8.38 -22.81
C ARG A 137 7.63 -9.33 -21.79
N MET A 138 7.72 -8.92 -20.52
CA MET A 138 8.16 -9.81 -19.43
C MET A 138 7.24 -11.02 -19.30
N ILE A 139 5.93 -10.78 -19.22
CA ILE A 139 4.90 -11.82 -19.09
C ILE A 139 4.87 -12.72 -20.35
N ALA A 140 4.93 -12.12 -21.54
CA ALA A 140 4.89 -12.88 -22.79
C ALA A 140 6.07 -13.85 -22.94
N ARG A 141 7.25 -13.49 -22.42
CA ARG A 141 8.44 -14.35 -22.49
C ARG A 141 8.31 -15.60 -21.62
N GLU A 142 7.70 -15.46 -20.45
CA GLU A 142 7.39 -16.58 -19.56
C GLU A 142 6.38 -17.54 -20.19
N VAL A 143 5.29 -16.99 -20.74
CA VAL A 143 4.15 -17.78 -21.26
C VAL A 143 4.48 -18.48 -22.59
N ARG A 144 5.29 -17.86 -23.47
CA ARG A 144 5.44 -18.33 -24.86
C ARG A 144 6.74 -19.06 -25.16
N GLY A 145 7.73 -19.05 -24.28
CA GLY A 145 9.02 -19.73 -24.48
C GLY A 145 9.66 -19.41 -25.84
N GLU A 146 10.42 -18.31 -25.93
CA GLU A 146 11.27 -17.93 -27.08
C GLU A 146 10.79 -18.35 -28.49
N VAL A 147 9.55 -18.01 -28.87
CA VAL A 147 9.15 -18.04 -30.28
C VAL A 147 8.81 -16.63 -30.74
N SER A 148 9.75 -16.01 -31.46
CA SER A 148 9.47 -14.82 -32.27
C SER A 148 10.14 -14.97 -33.64
N GLU A 149 9.32 -14.90 -34.70
CA GLU A 149 9.75 -14.86 -36.10
C GLU A 149 10.35 -13.49 -36.50
N ASN A 150 10.29 -12.50 -35.61
CA ASN A 150 10.76 -11.13 -35.82
C ASN A 150 12.02 -10.81 -35.01
N GLY A 151 13.11 -11.56 -35.23
CA GLY A 151 14.44 -11.27 -34.68
C GLY A 151 14.56 -11.25 -33.13
N PRO A 152 15.78 -11.32 -32.59
CA PRO A 152 16.01 -11.41 -31.14
C PRO A 152 15.64 -10.14 -30.37
N ASP A 153 15.64 -8.97 -31.02
CA ASP A 153 15.55 -7.66 -30.34
C ASP A 153 14.13 -7.08 -30.23
N ALA A 154 13.16 -7.53 -31.05
CA ALA A 154 11.84 -6.90 -31.11
C ALA A 154 11.01 -7.13 -29.83
N ASN A 155 11.21 -8.27 -29.15
CA ASN A 155 10.46 -8.69 -27.97
C ASN A 155 11.30 -8.70 -26.68
N HIS A 156 12.49 -8.10 -26.68
CA HIS A 156 13.30 -8.08 -25.46
C HIS A 156 12.61 -7.24 -24.37
N PRO A 157 12.44 -7.75 -23.13
CA PRO A 157 11.73 -7.02 -22.09
C PRO A 157 12.42 -5.73 -21.65
N VAL A 158 13.75 -5.69 -21.63
CA VAL A 158 14.50 -4.42 -21.47
C VAL A 158 14.48 -3.67 -22.79
N ILE A 159 13.70 -2.59 -22.87
CA ILE A 159 13.47 -1.81 -24.10
C ILE A 159 14.47 -0.65 -24.27
N ARG A 160 15.02 -0.17 -23.15
CA ARG A 160 16.06 0.87 -23.11
C ARG A 160 16.98 0.67 -21.91
N THR A 161 18.25 1.01 -22.09
CA THR A 161 19.19 1.24 -20.99
C THR A 161 19.77 2.63 -21.16
N LEU A 162 19.59 3.48 -20.15
CA LEU A 162 20.14 4.82 -20.09
C LEU A 162 21.39 4.78 -19.21
N TYR A 163 22.43 5.48 -19.63
CA TYR A 163 23.65 5.65 -18.87
C TYR A 163 23.85 7.14 -18.65
N ASP A 164 24.43 7.50 -17.50
CA ASP A 164 24.95 8.85 -17.34
C ASP A 164 26.13 9.05 -18.32
N HIS A 165 26.16 10.18 -19.02
CA HIS A 165 27.15 10.46 -20.08
C HIS A 165 28.47 11.04 -19.52
N LEU A 166 28.70 10.94 -18.22
CA LEU A 166 29.90 11.44 -17.56
C LEU A 166 31.09 10.47 -17.69
N ASP A 167 31.43 10.10 -18.92
CA ASP A 167 32.76 9.59 -19.26
C ASP A 167 33.56 10.74 -19.88
N VAL A 168 34.16 11.59 -19.04
CA VAL A 168 35.35 12.35 -19.41
C VAL A 168 36.33 12.29 -18.24
N GLY A 169 37.29 11.37 -18.35
CA GLY A 169 38.46 11.25 -17.50
C GLY A 169 39.58 10.56 -18.26
#